data_AF-A0A251QK43-F1
#
_entry.id   AF-A0A251QK43-F1
#
_cell.length_a   1.000
_cell.length_b   1.000
_cell.length_c   1.000
_cell.angle_alpha   90.00
_cell.angle_beta   90.00
_cell.angle_gamma   90.00
#
_symmetry.space_group_name_H-M   'P 1'
#
loop_
_entity.id
_entity.type
_entity.pdbx_description
1 polymer ?
#
loop_
_entity_poly.entity_id
_entity_poly.type
_entity_poly.pdbx_seq_one_letter_code
_entity_poly.pdbx_strand_id
1 'polypeptide(L)'
;MAAAPALAFSLNNSPNSRLLLAPSVWVNSLVVPRISTVSSSSSSAKKTHHSKLKHSPKASSEGVPSELIEDSKFVPLNADDLIYGPPALLFMGFEVEEAGKIQQFLKELDAEFLKVIYCTEDMITRSLWEAMNTSQPNLEALKIVKGLPRICFLSGLSGEEMMAFIDSFPEAGLGLPVFAALVPNSADKLLEELIEEIMEDHEMLTAKEKEKA
;
A
#
# COMPACT_ATOMS: atom_id res chain seq x y z
N MET A 1 13.81 -71.66 -24.24
CA MET A 1 13.84 -70.92 -25.52
C MET A 1 13.09 -69.62 -25.27
N ALA A 2 13.82 -68.59 -24.82
CA ALA A 2 14.10 -67.34 -25.53
C ALA A 2 12.94 -66.33 -25.39
N ALA A 3 13.10 -65.03 -25.19
CA ALA A 3 14.18 -64.14 -24.78
C ALA A 3 13.48 -62.79 -24.44
N ALA A 4 14.13 -61.90 -23.71
CA ALA A 4 13.62 -60.59 -23.31
C ALA A 4 13.71 -59.53 -24.46
N PRO A 5 13.73 -58.21 -24.17
CA PRO A 5 12.73 -57.21 -24.51
C PRO A 5 13.17 -56.26 -25.66
N ALA A 6 12.32 -55.31 -26.08
CA ALA A 6 12.75 -54.20 -26.93
C ALA A 6 12.01 -52.89 -26.63
N LEU A 7 12.82 -51.86 -26.38
CA LEU A 7 12.51 -50.44 -26.24
C LEU A 7 12.25 -49.82 -27.62
N ALA A 8 11.42 -48.77 -27.69
CA ALA A 8 11.66 -47.65 -28.61
C ALA A 8 10.87 -46.40 -28.18
N PHE A 9 11.62 -45.34 -27.88
CA PHE A 9 11.17 -43.95 -27.89
C PHE A 9 10.86 -43.50 -29.32
N SER A 10 9.92 -42.56 -29.49
CA SER A 10 10.09 -41.51 -30.50
C SER A 10 9.32 -40.24 -30.13
N LEU A 11 10.09 -39.17 -29.93
CA LEU A 11 9.64 -37.78 -29.87
C LEU A 11 9.40 -37.22 -31.29
N ASN A 12 8.70 -36.09 -31.31
CA ASN A 12 8.81 -34.97 -32.26
C ASN A 12 7.91 -34.92 -33.52
N ASN A 13 6.89 -34.05 -33.43
CA ASN A 13 6.92 -32.64 -33.91
C ASN A 13 5.96 -32.27 -35.06
N SER A 14 5.24 -31.17 -34.80
CA SER A 14 4.88 -30.08 -35.73
C SER A 14 3.56 -30.14 -36.54
N PRO A 15 3.07 -29.01 -37.09
CA PRO A 15 2.10 -28.14 -36.41
C PRO A 15 0.89 -27.76 -37.31
N ASN A 16 -0.22 -27.29 -36.73
CA ASN A 16 -1.24 -26.51 -37.43
C ASN A 16 -1.81 -25.52 -36.39
N SER A 17 -1.33 -24.27 -36.32
CA SER A 17 -1.68 -23.10 -37.14
C SER A 17 -3.15 -22.68 -37.05
N ARG A 18 -3.31 -21.37 -36.74
CA ARG A 18 -4.49 -20.49 -36.88
C ARG A 18 -5.47 -20.57 -35.70
N LEU A 19 -5.90 -19.49 -35.04
CA LEU A 19 -5.99 -18.07 -35.38
C LEU A 19 -5.77 -17.20 -34.13
N LEU A 20 -5.11 -16.07 -34.36
CA LEU A 20 -4.98 -14.94 -33.45
C LEU A 20 -6.35 -14.25 -33.31
N LEU A 21 -6.81 -14.05 -32.08
CA LEU A 21 -7.80 -13.03 -31.74
C LEU A 21 -7.14 -12.11 -30.73
N ALA A 22 -6.85 -10.89 -31.19
CA ALA A 22 -6.25 -9.82 -30.42
C ALA A 22 -7.26 -9.23 -29.42
N PRO A 23 -6.80 -8.73 -28.26
CA PRO A 23 -7.65 -7.98 -27.35
C PRO A 23 -7.86 -6.55 -27.87
N SER A 24 -9.09 -6.08 -27.71
CA SER A 24 -9.57 -4.75 -28.05
C SER A 24 -8.79 -3.68 -27.26
N VAL A 25 -8.03 -2.85 -27.99
CA VAL A 25 -7.39 -1.65 -27.46
C VAL A 25 -8.46 -0.56 -27.35
N TRP A 26 -8.85 -0.17 -26.13
CA TRP A 26 -9.62 1.05 -25.94
C TRP A 26 -8.65 2.22 -25.72
N VAL A 27 -8.33 2.90 -26.81
CA VAL A 27 -7.73 4.24 -26.80
C VAL A 27 -8.86 5.26 -26.63
N ASN A 28 -8.87 6.00 -25.52
CA ASN A 28 -9.63 7.23 -25.42
C ASN A 28 -8.68 8.42 -25.47
N SER A 29 -9.02 9.35 -26.36
CA SER A 29 -8.21 10.45 -26.85
C SER A 29 -7.83 11.47 -25.79
N LEU A 30 -6.54 11.84 -25.85
CA LEU A 30 -6.01 13.14 -25.47
C LEU A 30 -6.83 14.27 -26.10
N VAL A 31 -7.37 15.16 -25.26
CA VAL A 31 -7.80 16.51 -25.66
C VAL A 31 -7.10 17.53 -24.78
N VAL A 32 -6.23 18.31 -25.43
CA VAL A 32 -5.55 19.50 -24.91
C VAL A 32 -6.48 20.71 -25.01
N PRO A 33 -6.40 21.65 -24.06
CA PRO A 33 -6.40 23.08 -24.42
C PRO A 33 -5.19 23.78 -23.78
N ARG A 34 -4.19 24.17 -24.57
CA ARG A 34 -3.98 25.52 -25.11
C ARG A 34 -4.04 26.65 -24.07
N ILE A 35 -2.86 26.93 -23.51
CA ILE A 35 -2.22 28.24 -23.25
C ILE A 35 -3.08 29.49 -23.52
N SER A 36 -3.15 30.38 -22.53
CA SER A 36 -3.19 31.83 -22.77
C SER A 36 -2.36 32.54 -21.71
N THR A 37 -1.23 33.07 -22.19
CA THR A 37 -0.31 34.02 -21.58
C THR A 37 -0.97 35.39 -21.45
N VAL A 38 -0.77 36.10 -20.35
CA VAL A 38 -0.40 37.53 -20.34
C VAL A 38 0.27 37.91 -19.01
N SER A 39 1.44 38.54 -19.13
CA SER A 39 2.19 39.30 -18.11
C SER A 39 1.40 40.57 -17.71
N SER A 40 1.67 41.39 -16.68
CA SER A 40 2.91 42.01 -16.20
C SER A 40 2.55 43.08 -15.14
N SER A 41 3.45 43.31 -14.15
CA SER A 41 3.76 44.63 -13.52
C SER A 41 2.69 45.31 -12.63
N SER A 42 2.93 46.11 -11.58
CA SER A 42 4.11 46.79 -11.01
C SER A 42 3.78 47.38 -9.63
N SER A 43 4.83 47.62 -8.84
CA SER A 43 5.02 48.40 -7.60
C SER A 43 4.15 49.63 -7.28
N SER A 44 3.92 49.88 -5.98
CA SER A 44 4.13 51.16 -5.23
C SER A 44 3.55 51.04 -3.80
N ALA A 45 4.35 51.01 -2.73
CA ALA A 45 5.01 52.10 -1.99
C ALA A 45 4.17 52.75 -0.85
N LYS A 46 4.82 52.92 0.33
CA LYS A 46 4.53 53.81 1.49
C LYS A 46 3.53 53.23 2.53
N LYS A 47 3.70 53.33 3.86
CA LYS A 47 4.49 54.21 4.74
C LYS A 47 4.46 53.63 6.18
N THR A 48 5.53 53.90 6.95
CA THR A 48 5.64 54.19 8.41
C THR A 48 4.46 53.80 9.33
N HIS A 49 4.68 53.18 10.50
CA HIS A 49 4.93 53.91 11.75
C HIS A 49 5.65 53.04 12.82
N HIS A 50 6.49 53.76 13.54
CA HIS A 50 7.34 53.43 14.68
C HIS A 50 6.52 53.43 15.98
N SER A 51 6.76 52.47 16.87
CA SER A 51 6.61 52.70 18.32
C SER A 51 7.36 51.66 19.16
N LYS A 52 8.55 52.08 19.57
CA LYS A 52 9.17 51.97 20.91
C LYS A 52 9.11 50.64 21.68
N LEU A 53 10.31 50.07 21.77
CA LEU A 53 10.85 49.29 22.88
C LEU A 53 10.53 49.88 24.27
N LYS A 54 10.04 49.01 25.17
CA LYS A 54 10.34 49.04 26.60
C LYS A 54 10.59 47.61 27.07
N HIS A 55 11.84 47.30 27.37
CA HIS A 55 12.25 46.16 28.19
C HIS A 55 12.27 46.57 29.66
N SER A 56 11.82 45.68 30.55
CA SER A 56 12.43 45.34 31.84
C SER A 56 11.67 44.13 32.46
N PRO A 57 12.19 43.40 33.47
CA PRO A 57 12.70 42.04 33.25
C PRO A 57 12.10 40.96 34.17
N LYS A 58 12.41 39.69 33.85
CA LYS A 58 12.56 38.55 34.77
C LYS A 58 11.30 38.09 35.53
N ALA A 59 10.67 37.04 35.00
CA ALA A 59 10.11 35.96 35.80
C ALA A 59 10.48 34.63 35.15
N SER A 60 11.01 33.75 35.99
CA SER A 60 11.43 32.38 35.66
C SER A 60 10.19 31.51 35.46
N SER A 61 10.10 30.80 34.34
CA SER A 61 9.52 29.46 34.33
C SER A 61 10.24 28.65 33.27
N GLU A 62 10.95 27.66 33.75
CA GLU A 62 11.36 26.48 33.00
C GLU A 62 10.09 25.74 32.54
N GLY A 63 10.15 25.13 31.36
CA GLY A 63 9.22 24.07 30.95
C GLY A 63 8.03 24.50 30.10
N VAL A 64 8.24 24.62 28.78
CA VAL A 64 7.36 23.99 27.79
C VAL A 64 8.27 23.57 26.62
N PRO A 65 8.58 22.28 26.43
CA PRO A 65 9.21 21.86 25.20
C PRO A 65 8.23 22.10 24.05
N SER A 66 8.80 22.60 22.96
CA SER A 66 8.30 22.71 21.60
C SER A 66 6.90 22.10 21.38
N GLU A 67 5.96 22.91 20.90
CA GLU A 67 4.82 22.39 20.14
C GLU A 67 5.35 21.30 19.21
N LEU A 68 5.05 20.05 19.53
CA LEU A 68 5.00 18.98 18.56
C LEU A 68 3.88 19.42 17.62
N ILE A 69 4.22 20.23 16.63
CA ILE A 69 3.51 20.19 15.35
C ILE A 69 3.88 18.81 14.83
N GLU A 70 3.11 17.86 15.35
CA GLU A 70 3.08 16.49 14.91
C GLU A 70 2.53 16.59 13.49
N ASP A 71 3.46 16.67 12.54
CA ASP A 71 3.18 16.48 11.12
C ASP A 71 2.64 15.05 11.02
N SER A 72 1.34 14.88 11.26
CA SER A 72 0.66 13.61 11.13
C SER A 72 0.85 13.18 9.68
N LYS A 73 1.85 12.32 9.52
CA LYS A 73 2.40 11.86 8.24
C LYS A 73 1.44 10.90 7.56
N PHE A 74 0.41 10.49 8.29
CA PHE A 74 -0.68 9.68 7.82
C PHE A 74 -1.64 10.50 6.97
N VAL A 75 -1.69 10.13 5.70
CA VAL A 75 -2.68 10.63 4.75
C VAL A 75 -3.79 9.58 4.69
N PRO A 76 -5.05 9.92 5.02
CA PRO A 76 -6.17 9.00 4.84
C PRO A 76 -6.22 8.51 3.40
N LEU A 77 -6.60 7.24 3.20
CA LEU A 77 -6.80 6.68 1.87
C LEU A 77 -7.98 7.38 1.18
N ASN A 78 -7.81 7.74 -0.09
CA ASN A 78 -8.84 8.42 -0.87
C ASN A 78 -9.12 7.67 -2.17
N ALA A 79 -10.37 7.77 -2.65
CA ALA A 79 -10.78 7.16 -3.92
C ALA A 79 -10.00 7.71 -5.14
N ASP A 80 -9.53 8.95 -5.06
CA ASP A 80 -8.80 9.64 -6.14
C ASP A 80 -7.28 9.33 -6.15
N ASP A 81 -6.80 8.45 -5.26
CA ASP A 81 -5.39 8.12 -5.18
C ASP A 81 -4.90 7.41 -6.46
N LEU A 82 -3.72 7.84 -6.94
CA LEU A 82 -3.08 7.26 -8.13
C LEU A 82 -2.56 5.84 -7.82
N ILE A 83 -2.61 4.98 -8.84
CA ILE A 83 -2.08 3.61 -8.76
C ILE A 83 -0.56 3.66 -8.61
N TYR A 84 -0.04 3.00 -7.57
CA TYR A 84 1.40 2.87 -7.32
C TYR A 84 1.79 1.46 -6.84
N GLY A 85 2.92 0.97 -7.36
CA GLY A 85 3.48 -0.34 -7.03
C GLY A 85 2.86 -1.53 -7.79
N PRO A 86 3.32 -2.76 -7.51
CA PRO A 86 2.81 -3.96 -8.14
C PRO A 86 1.39 -4.32 -7.62
N PRO A 87 0.52 -4.95 -8.43
CA PRO A 87 -0.79 -5.44 -7.98
C PRO A 87 -0.61 -6.57 -6.96
N ALA A 88 -0.58 -6.23 -5.68
CA ALA A 88 -0.22 -7.14 -4.61
C ALA A 88 -0.83 -6.72 -3.26
N LEU A 89 -1.01 -7.71 -2.41
CA LEU A 89 -1.46 -7.58 -1.02
C LEU A 89 -0.42 -8.24 -0.11
N LEU A 90 0.08 -7.49 0.87
CA LEU A 90 0.96 -8.02 1.91
C LEU A 90 0.19 -8.12 3.23
N PHE A 91 -0.01 -9.36 3.67
CA PHE A 91 -0.71 -9.71 4.91
C PHE A 91 0.29 -9.95 6.04
N MET A 92 0.17 -9.19 7.12
CA MET A 92 0.99 -9.28 8.33
C MET A 92 0.13 -9.66 9.53
N GLY A 93 0.63 -10.57 10.39
CA GLY A 93 -0.13 -11.04 11.56
C GLY A 93 -1.31 -11.98 11.22
N PHE A 94 -1.33 -12.52 10.00
CA PHE A 94 -2.30 -13.52 9.54
C PHE A 94 -1.73 -14.93 9.66
N GLU A 95 -2.58 -15.91 9.90
CA GLU A 95 -2.18 -17.32 9.98
C GLU A 95 -2.33 -18.04 8.64
N VAL A 96 -1.62 -19.16 8.47
CA VAL A 96 -1.68 -19.96 7.22
C VAL A 96 -3.09 -20.50 6.99
N GLU A 97 -3.81 -20.83 8.07
CA GLU A 97 -5.18 -21.33 8.05
C GLU A 97 -6.17 -20.30 7.49
N GLU A 98 -5.84 -19.00 7.58
CA GLU A 98 -6.67 -17.91 7.04
C GLU A 98 -6.49 -17.74 5.53
N ALA A 99 -5.43 -18.32 4.95
CA ALA A 99 -5.10 -18.13 3.54
C ALA A 99 -6.20 -18.61 2.58
N GLY A 100 -6.87 -19.72 2.92
CA GLY A 100 -7.99 -20.22 2.12
C GLY A 100 -9.17 -19.25 2.08
N LYS A 101 -9.44 -18.54 3.19
CA LYS A 101 -10.50 -17.51 3.26
C LYS A 101 -10.11 -16.28 2.47
N ILE A 102 -8.86 -15.82 2.58
CA ILE A 102 -8.35 -14.69 1.81
C ILE A 102 -8.46 -14.96 0.30
N GLN A 103 -8.06 -16.15 -0.15
CA GLN A 103 -8.17 -16.53 -1.56
C GLN A 103 -9.62 -16.60 -2.04
N GLN A 104 -10.53 -17.17 -1.23
CA GLN A 104 -11.95 -17.21 -1.54
C GLN A 104 -12.57 -15.81 -1.63
N PHE A 105 -12.21 -14.93 -0.71
CA PHE A 105 -12.65 -13.53 -0.71
C PHE A 105 -12.18 -12.77 -1.95
N LEU A 106 -10.91 -12.92 -2.34
CA LEU A 106 -10.38 -12.31 -3.56
C LEU A 106 -11.10 -12.80 -4.81
N LYS A 107 -11.46 -14.09 -4.84
CA LYS A 107 -12.23 -14.66 -5.95
C LYS A 107 -13.64 -14.08 -6.04
N GLU A 108 -14.30 -13.85 -4.91
CA GLU A 108 -15.64 -13.24 -4.86
C GLU A 108 -15.62 -11.78 -5.34
N LEU A 109 -14.53 -11.06 -5.08
CA LEU A 109 -14.31 -9.70 -5.57
C LEU A 109 -13.75 -9.59 -7.00
N ASP A 110 -13.54 -10.72 -7.70
CA ASP A 110 -12.85 -10.77 -9.00
C ASP A 110 -11.43 -10.14 -8.96
N ALA A 111 -10.78 -10.24 -7.80
CA ALA A 111 -9.48 -9.65 -7.49
C ALA A 111 -8.33 -10.67 -7.49
N GLU A 112 -8.51 -11.81 -8.17
CA GLU A 112 -7.50 -12.90 -8.26
C GLU A 112 -6.19 -12.46 -8.95
N PHE A 113 -6.22 -11.33 -9.66
CA PHE A 113 -5.03 -10.72 -10.26
C PHE A 113 -4.05 -10.17 -9.22
N LEU A 114 -4.49 -9.96 -7.98
CA LEU A 114 -3.65 -9.50 -6.89
C LEU A 114 -2.78 -10.64 -6.35
N LYS A 115 -1.48 -10.39 -6.31
CA LYS A 115 -0.54 -11.31 -5.68
C LYS A 115 -0.69 -11.26 -4.15
N VAL A 116 -1.00 -12.39 -3.54
CA VAL A 116 -1.07 -12.53 -2.08
C VAL A 116 0.31 -12.89 -1.51
N ILE A 117 0.79 -12.09 -0.57
CA ILE A 117 2.08 -12.24 0.10
C ILE A 117 1.83 -12.25 1.61
N TYR A 118 2.46 -13.19 2.33
CA TYR A 118 2.43 -13.22 3.80
C TYR A 118 3.77 -12.76 4.36
N CYS A 119 3.74 -11.90 5.36
CA CYS A 119 4.96 -11.37 5.95
C CYS A 119 5.78 -12.48 6.65
N THR A 120 7.03 -12.65 6.24
CA THR A 120 8.02 -13.55 6.85
C THR A 120 9.07 -12.77 7.63
N GLU A 121 9.80 -13.45 8.50
CA GLU A 121 10.74 -12.80 9.44
C GLU A 121 11.84 -12.01 8.72
N ASP A 122 12.30 -12.54 7.59
CA ASP A 122 13.32 -11.91 6.76
C ASP A 122 12.83 -10.67 5.99
N MET A 123 11.52 -10.43 5.94
CA MET A 123 10.96 -9.25 5.29
C MET A 123 10.93 -8.03 6.21
N ILE A 124 10.90 -8.23 7.54
CA ILE A 124 10.75 -7.14 8.51
C ILE A 124 11.86 -6.09 8.40
N THR A 125 13.08 -6.53 8.11
CA THR A 125 14.25 -5.68 7.94
C THR A 125 14.47 -5.20 6.50
N ARG A 126 13.51 -5.47 5.60
CA ARG A 126 13.51 -5.01 4.21
C ARG A 126 12.53 -3.85 4.02
N SER A 127 12.65 -3.17 2.87
CA SER A 127 11.70 -2.12 2.53
C SER A 127 10.34 -2.68 2.15
N LEU A 128 9.28 -1.87 2.29
CA LEU A 128 7.93 -2.24 1.84
C LEU A 128 7.92 -2.57 0.34
N TRP A 129 8.67 -1.84 -0.47
CA TRP A 129 8.80 -2.12 -1.89
C TRP A 129 9.37 -3.50 -2.18
N GLU A 130 10.46 -3.89 -1.51
CA GLU A 130 11.06 -5.21 -1.67
C GLU A 130 10.10 -6.32 -1.22
N ALA A 131 9.39 -6.10 -0.11
CA ALA A 131 8.39 -7.01 0.39
C ALA A 131 7.27 -7.28 -0.64
N MET A 132 6.73 -6.22 -1.26
CA MET A 132 5.67 -6.30 -2.26
C MET A 132 6.08 -7.00 -3.56
N ASN A 133 7.37 -6.97 -3.89
CA ASN A 133 7.89 -7.64 -5.08
C ASN A 133 8.28 -9.11 -4.81
N THR A 134 8.24 -9.57 -3.56
CA THR A 134 8.67 -10.93 -3.18
C THR A 134 7.73 -12.00 -3.71
N SER A 135 8.27 -13.04 -4.35
CA SER A 135 7.50 -14.21 -4.80
C SER A 135 7.57 -15.34 -3.79
N GLN A 136 6.41 -15.87 -3.39
CA GLN A 136 6.29 -16.95 -2.41
C GLN A 136 5.74 -18.21 -3.09
N PRO A 137 6.61 -19.16 -3.50
CA PRO A 137 6.19 -20.31 -4.31
C PRO A 137 5.39 -21.38 -3.55
N ASN A 138 5.48 -21.43 -2.21
CA ASN A 138 4.73 -22.40 -1.40
C ASN A 138 4.42 -21.84 -0.01
N LEU A 139 3.13 -21.76 0.35
CA LEU A 139 2.63 -21.27 1.63
C LEU A 139 3.00 -22.17 2.82
N GLU A 140 3.02 -23.49 2.64
CA GLU A 140 3.28 -24.46 3.72
C GLU A 140 4.74 -24.42 4.21
N ALA A 141 5.65 -23.94 3.36
CA ALA A 141 7.06 -23.77 3.68
C ALA A 141 7.39 -22.40 4.27
N LEU A 142 6.43 -21.46 4.33
CA LEU A 142 6.68 -20.11 4.82
C LEU A 142 6.75 -20.09 6.34
N LYS A 143 7.83 -19.50 6.86
CA LYS A 143 7.92 -19.09 8.26
C LYS A 143 7.17 -17.76 8.43
N ILE A 144 5.85 -17.82 8.42
CA ILE A 144 5.03 -16.64 8.71
C ILE A 144 5.34 -16.19 10.14
N VAL A 145 5.62 -14.90 10.30
CA VAL A 145 5.93 -14.33 11.62
C VAL A 145 4.67 -14.32 12.47
N LYS A 146 4.77 -14.89 13.68
CA LYS A 146 3.72 -14.80 14.69
C LYS A 146 3.95 -13.59 15.60
N GLY A 147 2.87 -13.02 16.12
CA GLY A 147 2.94 -11.93 17.09
C GLY A 147 3.16 -10.53 16.51
N LEU A 148 3.08 -10.38 15.18
CA LEU A 148 3.01 -9.07 14.53
C LEU A 148 1.58 -8.52 14.60
N PRO A 149 1.41 -7.18 14.59
CA PRO A 149 0.10 -6.58 14.44
C PRO A 149 -0.54 -6.99 13.11
N ARG A 150 -1.88 -6.99 13.08
CA ARG A 150 -2.65 -7.29 11.88
C ARG A 150 -2.68 -6.08 10.98
N ILE A 151 -1.84 -6.11 9.95
CA ILE A 151 -1.75 -5.06 8.94
C ILE A 151 -1.92 -5.69 7.56
N CYS A 152 -2.70 -5.06 6.69
CA CYS A 152 -2.82 -5.40 5.28
C CYS A 152 -2.36 -4.22 4.45
N PHE A 153 -1.23 -4.39 3.77
CA PHE A 153 -0.75 -3.39 2.82
C PHE A 153 -1.33 -3.64 1.43
N LEU A 154 -1.82 -2.58 0.80
CA LEU A 154 -2.52 -2.58 -0.49
C LEU A 154 -1.63 -1.93 -1.54
N SER A 155 -1.41 -2.57 -2.68
CA SER A 155 -0.55 -2.05 -3.76
C SER A 155 -1.12 -2.34 -5.15
N GLY A 156 -0.87 -1.42 -6.08
CA GLY A 156 -1.27 -1.56 -7.48
C GLY A 156 -2.79 -1.50 -7.72
N LEU A 157 -3.54 -0.96 -6.76
CA LEU A 157 -4.96 -0.68 -6.83
C LEU A 157 -5.20 0.83 -6.98
N SER A 158 -6.28 1.19 -7.65
CA SER A 158 -6.84 2.54 -7.59
C SER A 158 -7.45 2.81 -6.20
N GLY A 159 -7.62 4.08 -5.84
CA GLY A 159 -8.30 4.43 -4.60
C GLY A 159 -9.71 3.84 -4.49
N GLU A 160 -10.48 3.83 -5.59
CA GLU A 160 -11.81 3.20 -5.65
C GLU A 160 -11.76 1.69 -5.34
N GLU A 161 -10.85 0.95 -5.99
CA GLU A 161 -10.67 -0.48 -5.74
C GLU A 161 -10.20 -0.75 -4.30
N MET A 162 -9.34 0.12 -3.77
CA MET A 162 -8.84 0.03 -2.40
C MET A 162 -9.96 0.20 -1.38
N MET A 163 -10.80 1.21 -1.54
CA MET A 163 -11.96 1.44 -0.68
C MET A 163 -12.97 0.29 -0.78
N ALA A 164 -13.26 -0.18 -1.99
CA ALA A 164 -14.15 -1.32 -2.20
C ALA A 164 -13.62 -2.61 -1.52
N PHE A 165 -12.31 -2.85 -1.59
CA PHE A 165 -11.67 -3.97 -0.90
C PHE A 165 -11.82 -3.84 0.63
N ILE A 166 -11.55 -2.66 1.19
CA ILE A 166 -11.64 -2.39 2.63
C ILE A 166 -13.08 -2.58 3.13
N ASP A 167 -14.06 -2.02 2.42
CA ASP A 167 -15.48 -2.09 2.78
C ASP A 167 -16.02 -3.53 2.73
N SER A 168 -15.52 -4.34 1.81
CA SER A 168 -15.94 -5.74 1.63
C SER A 168 -15.17 -6.72 2.53
N PHE A 169 -14.00 -6.34 3.06
CA PHE A 169 -13.15 -7.22 3.87
C PHE A 169 -13.86 -7.90 5.06
N PRO A 170 -14.81 -7.27 5.79
CA PRO A 170 -15.55 -7.94 6.86
C PRO A 170 -16.26 -9.23 6.41
N GLU A 171 -16.64 -9.34 5.14
CA GLU A 171 -17.31 -10.50 4.57
C GLU A 171 -16.40 -11.74 4.51
N ALA A 172 -15.08 -11.56 4.54
CA ALA A 172 -14.12 -12.66 4.57
C ALA A 172 -14.19 -13.51 5.85
N GLY A 173 -14.90 -13.04 6.90
CA GLY A 173 -14.99 -13.74 8.19
C GLY A 173 -13.62 -13.87 8.88
N LEU A 174 -12.79 -12.85 8.70
CA LEU A 174 -11.47 -12.67 9.29
C LEU A 174 -11.51 -11.50 10.28
N GLY A 175 -10.55 -11.45 11.20
CA GLY A 175 -10.42 -10.26 12.05
C GLY A 175 -9.87 -9.08 11.24
N LEU A 176 -10.43 -7.89 11.46
CA LEU A 176 -10.09 -6.69 10.69
C LEU A 176 -8.62 -6.27 10.92
N PRO A 177 -7.82 -6.11 9.85
CA PRO A 177 -6.49 -5.52 9.96
C PRO A 177 -6.56 -3.98 9.89
N VAL A 178 -5.45 -3.35 10.25
CA VAL A 178 -5.17 -1.98 9.83
C VAL A 178 -4.78 -2.01 8.35
N PHE A 179 -5.41 -1.15 7.55
CA PHE A 179 -5.09 -1.04 6.12
C PHE A 179 -4.13 0.11 5.86
N ALA A 180 -3.16 -0.12 4.98
CA ALA A 180 -2.21 0.89 4.55
C ALA A 180 -1.88 0.73 3.06
N ALA A 181 -1.71 1.83 2.33
CA ALA A 181 -1.29 1.78 0.93
C ALA A 181 0.23 1.78 0.79
N LEU A 182 0.74 1.05 -0.20
CA LEU A 182 2.07 1.32 -0.74
C LEU A 182 2.01 2.63 -1.53
N VAL A 183 2.73 3.65 -1.05
CA VAL A 183 2.87 4.95 -1.71
C VAL A 183 4.35 5.30 -1.88
N PRO A 184 4.73 6.23 -2.76
CA PRO A 184 6.13 6.59 -2.96
C PRO A 184 6.88 6.96 -1.67
N ASN A 185 6.19 7.61 -0.73
CA ASN A 185 6.77 8.03 0.55
C ASN A 185 7.05 6.86 1.51
N SER A 186 6.33 5.75 1.40
CA SER A 186 6.51 4.57 2.26
C SER A 186 7.34 3.47 1.60
N ALA A 187 7.55 3.53 0.29
CA ALA A 187 8.15 2.45 -0.50
C ALA A 187 9.53 2.00 0.00
N ASP A 188 10.41 2.95 0.29
CA ASP A 188 11.80 2.68 0.67
C ASP A 188 12.00 2.55 2.19
N LYS A 189 10.96 2.79 3.00
CA LYS A 189 11.04 2.61 4.45
C LYS A 189 11.04 1.13 4.81
N LEU A 190 11.70 0.79 5.90
CA LEU A 190 11.71 -0.56 6.44
C LEU A 190 10.31 -0.94 6.96
N LEU A 191 9.96 -2.22 6.85
CA LEU A 191 8.68 -2.70 7.37
C LEU A 191 8.57 -2.49 8.88
N GLU A 192 9.64 -2.69 9.65
CA GLU A 192 9.64 -2.42 11.10
C GLU A 192 9.26 -0.97 11.44
N GLU A 193 9.82 0.01 10.73
CA GLU A 193 9.51 1.42 10.93
C GLU A 193 8.04 1.72 10.58
N LEU A 194 7.53 1.13 9.50
CA LEU A 194 6.15 1.32 9.08
C LEU A 194 5.16 0.66 10.03
N ILE A 195 5.51 -0.49 10.62
CA ILE A 195 4.67 -1.15 11.63
C ILE A 195 4.47 -0.22 12.83
N GLU A 196 5.55 0.36 13.34
CA GLU A 196 5.50 1.29 14.46
C GLU A 196 4.68 2.54 14.11
N GLU A 197 4.98 3.19 12.98
CA GLU A 197 4.27 4.40 12.50
C GLU A 197 2.76 4.15 12.34
N ILE A 198 2.38 3.06 11.65
CA ILE A 198 0.97 2.73 11.39
C ILE A 198 0.22 2.40 12.68
N MET A 199 0.85 1.65 13.58
CA MET A 199 0.16 1.25 14.81
C MET A 199 0.00 2.40 15.80
N GLU A 200 1.00 3.27 15.92
CA GLU A 200 0.92 4.49 16.73
C GLU A 200 -0.21 5.39 16.22
N ASP A 201 -0.30 5.60 14.91
CA ASP A 201 -1.37 6.39 14.29
C ASP A 201 -2.75 5.74 14.52
N HIS A 202 -2.86 4.43 14.35
CA HIS A 202 -4.12 3.71 14.53
C HIS A 202 -4.63 3.78 15.99
N GLU A 203 -3.74 3.69 16.97
CA GLU A 203 -4.08 3.83 18.39
C GLU A 203 -4.61 5.24 18.70
N MET A 204 -3.96 6.28 18.17
CA MET A 204 -4.40 7.66 18.33
C MET A 204 -5.77 7.93 17.70
N LEU A 205 -6.02 7.40 16.50
CA LEU A 205 -7.31 7.57 15.82
C LEU A 205 -8.44 6.86 16.58
N THR A 206 -8.18 5.62 17.02
CA THR A 206 -9.15 4.83 17.79
C THR A 206 -9.49 5.48 19.14
N ALA A 207 -8.52 6.15 19.78
CA ALA A 207 -8.75 6.88 21.03
C ALA A 207 -9.66 8.10 20.83
N LYS A 208 -9.45 8.87 19.76
CA LYS A 208 -10.25 10.07 19.43
C LYS A 208 -11.69 9.73 19.05
N GLU A 209 -11.92 8.60 18.39
CA GLU A 209 -13.27 8.12 18.06
C GLU A 209 -14.07 7.77 19.31
N LYS A 210 -13.42 7.21 20.33
CA LYS A 210 -14.05 6.88 21.62
C LYS A 210 -14.37 8.09 22.48
N GLU A 211 -13.64 9.19 22.34
CA GLU A 211 -13.92 10.45 23.07
C GLU A 211 -15.13 11.20 22.48
N LYS A 212 -15.49 10.92 21.23
CA LYS A 212 -16.66 11.51 20.55
C LYS A 212 -17.95 10.70 20.69
N ALA A 213 -17.89 9.50 21.27
CA ALA A 213 -19.03 8.62 21.51
C ALA A 213 -19.59 8.79 22.93
#